data_AF-A0A1B6KQL7-F1
#
_entry.id   AF-A0A1B6KQL7-F1
#
_cell.length_a   1.000
_cell.length_b   1.000
_cell.length_c   1.000
_cell.angle_alpha   90.00
_cell.angle_beta   90.00
_cell.angle_gamma   90.00
#
_symmetry.space_group_name_H-M   'P 1'
#
loop_
_entity.id
_entity.type
_entity.pdbx_description
1 polymer ?
#
loop_
_entity_poly.entity_id
_entity_poly.type
_entity_poly.pdbx_seq_one_letter_code
_entity_poly.pdbx_strand_id
1 'polypeptide(L)'
;MDVATAVRAIMLFCIATEVITVNICKPKVIDKIYRINRHQDYNTTLDTNSALGLLTFCSVTKGALIPGVKCVEGSVDPPHNNSAEAHVKFYFKKPSRVPVVKNYTQCAQEKGYVKEYDASKNLYNLYFINIYGIVCYYRCIEGEVKDGKDFAAILKPVSTQDQPEVLEAVAECKKKLKAVGITEPIDVDPCKY
;
A
#
# COMPACT_ATOMS: atom_id res chain seq x y z
N MET A 1 -52.70 26.34 -1.74
CA MET A 1 -51.44 25.64 -1.42
C MET A 1 -50.48 26.68 -0.88
N ASP A 2 -50.18 26.63 0.41
CA ASP A 2 -49.47 27.69 1.12
C ASP A 2 -47.98 27.70 0.71
N VAL A 3 -47.45 28.88 0.38
CA VAL A 3 -46.06 29.09 -0.07
C VAL A 3 -45.08 28.57 0.99
N ALA A 4 -45.47 28.64 2.27
CA ALA A 4 -44.69 28.10 3.38
C ALA A 4 -44.50 26.57 3.33
N THR A 5 -45.47 25.84 2.79
CA THR A 5 -45.41 24.37 2.68
C THR A 5 -44.49 23.93 1.54
N ALA A 6 -44.45 24.69 0.44
CA ALA A 6 -43.56 24.42 -0.69
C ALA A 6 -42.08 24.69 -0.34
N VAL A 7 -41.79 25.75 0.42
CA VAL A 7 -40.42 26.08 0.84
C VAL A 7 -39.85 25.06 1.84
N ARG A 8 -40.69 24.51 2.74
CA ARG A 8 -40.27 23.43 3.66
C ARG A 8 -39.91 22.13 2.93
N ALA A 9 -40.61 21.79 1.85
CA ALA A 9 -40.30 20.59 1.06
C ALA A 9 -38.97 20.71 0.31
N ILE A 10 -38.62 21.90 -0.18
CA ILE A 10 -37.35 22.15 -0.90
C ILE A 10 -36.17 22.19 0.09
N MET A 11 -36.33 22.80 1.26
CA MET A 11 -35.28 22.81 2.31
C MET A 11 -35.00 21.42 2.90
N LEU A 12 -35.99 20.53 2.95
CA LEU A 12 -35.77 19.12 3.33
C LEU A 12 -35.08 18.29 2.24
N PHE A 13 -35.18 18.70 0.97
CA PHE A 13 -34.51 18.03 -0.15
C PHE A 13 -33.03 18.41 -0.31
N CYS A 14 -32.55 19.45 0.37
CA CYS A 14 -31.19 19.97 0.22
C CYS A 14 -30.15 19.45 1.23
N ILE A 15 -30.51 18.55 2.17
CA ILE A 15 -29.57 18.06 3.21
C ILE A 15 -29.40 16.54 3.19
N ALA A 16 -29.56 15.94 2.01
CA ALA A 16 -29.09 14.58 1.74
C ALA A 16 -28.37 14.53 0.40
N THR A 17 -27.54 15.54 0.12
CA THR A 17 -26.32 15.22 -0.61
C THR A 17 -25.50 14.39 0.38
N GLU A 18 -25.60 13.07 0.26
CA GLU A 18 -24.47 12.23 0.63
C GLU A 18 -23.27 12.87 -0.07
N VAL A 19 -22.47 13.62 0.68
CA VAL A 19 -21.07 13.71 0.36
C VAL A 19 -20.66 12.25 0.44
N ILE A 20 -20.64 11.58 -0.72
CA ILE A 20 -19.90 10.35 -0.91
C ILE A 20 -18.45 10.80 -0.69
N THR A 21 -18.09 10.98 0.57
CA THR A 21 -16.73 10.82 1.03
C THR A 21 -16.46 9.38 0.65
N VAL A 22 -15.87 9.20 -0.53
CA VAL A 22 -15.31 7.92 -0.91
C VAL A 22 -14.27 7.70 0.18
N ASN A 23 -14.68 6.96 1.22
CA ASN A 23 -13.86 6.66 2.37
C ASN A 23 -12.89 5.59 1.89
N ILE A 24 -11.91 6.04 1.09
CA ILE A 24 -11.06 5.19 0.26
C ILE A 24 -10.22 4.32 1.20
N CYS A 25 -9.55 4.91 2.20
CA CYS A 25 -8.97 4.17 3.32
C CYS A 25 -10.02 3.47 4.18
N LYS A 26 -9.95 2.12 4.29
CA LYS A 26 -10.89 1.32 5.07
C LYS A 26 -10.53 1.33 6.57
N PRO A 27 -11.25 2.05 7.46
CA PRO A 27 -10.84 2.21 8.85
C PRO A 27 -10.80 0.90 9.63
N LYS A 28 -11.70 -0.05 9.29
CA LYS A 28 -11.73 -1.39 9.88
C LYS A 28 -10.48 -2.22 9.55
N VAL A 29 -9.86 -2.02 8.38
CA VAL A 29 -8.61 -2.69 8.01
C VAL A 29 -7.47 -2.12 8.84
N ILE A 30 -7.39 -0.78 8.91
CA ILE A 30 -6.36 -0.05 9.65
C ILE A 30 -6.38 -0.40 11.15
N ASP A 31 -7.56 -0.38 11.79
CA ASP A 31 -7.70 -0.75 13.20
C ASP A 31 -7.21 -2.19 13.47
N LYS A 32 -7.55 -3.13 12.58
CA LYS A 32 -7.07 -4.52 12.71
C LYS A 32 -5.56 -4.64 12.50
N ILE A 33 -4.96 -3.88 11.57
CA ILE A 33 -3.49 -3.83 11.41
C ILE A 33 -2.85 -3.34 12.71
N TYR A 34 -3.34 -2.23 13.29
CA TYR A 34 -2.81 -1.72 14.56
C TYR A 34 -2.95 -2.71 15.72
N ARG A 35 -4.02 -3.52 15.75
CA ARG A 35 -4.19 -4.57 16.75
C ARG A 35 -3.19 -5.71 16.58
N ILE A 36 -2.95 -6.16 15.35
CA ILE A 36 -1.91 -7.17 15.06
C ILE A 36 -0.54 -6.64 15.46
N ASN A 37 -0.33 -5.34 15.28
CA ASN A 37 0.93 -4.66 15.54
C ASN A 37 1.18 -4.29 17.01
N ARG A 38 0.25 -4.52 17.94
CA ARG A 38 0.24 -3.90 19.29
C ARG A 38 1.51 -4.09 20.15
N HIS A 39 2.37 -5.07 19.85
CA HIS A 39 3.52 -5.44 20.68
C HIS A 39 4.89 -5.31 20.01
N GLN A 40 4.97 -4.70 18.83
CA GLN A 40 6.24 -4.57 18.10
C GLN A 40 6.70 -3.11 18.08
N ASP A 41 8.02 -2.91 18.05
CA ASP A 41 8.60 -1.60 17.77
C ASP A 41 8.49 -1.34 16.26
N TYR A 42 8.01 -0.16 15.87
CA TYR A 42 7.82 0.25 14.48
C TYR A 42 8.56 1.52 14.11
N ASN A 43 9.28 2.12 15.06
CA ASN A 43 10.01 3.35 14.80
C ASN A 43 11.16 3.15 13.79
N THR A 44 11.44 1.89 13.43
CA THR A 44 12.49 1.46 12.49
C THR A 44 11.93 0.88 11.19
N THR A 45 10.67 1.17 10.83
CA THR A 45 10.04 0.58 9.62
C THR A 45 10.85 0.86 8.36
N LEU A 46 11.31 2.10 8.17
CA LEU A 46 12.13 2.46 7.00
C LEU A 46 13.55 1.87 7.08
N ASP A 47 14.18 1.82 8.25
CA ASP A 47 15.46 1.15 8.43
C ASP A 47 15.37 -0.33 8.08
N THR A 48 14.32 -1.00 8.54
CA THR A 48 14.06 -2.42 8.28
C THR A 48 13.84 -2.64 6.79
N ASN A 49 13.01 -1.82 6.14
CA ASN A 49 12.78 -1.93 4.71
C ASN A 49 14.05 -1.66 3.88
N SER A 50 14.87 -0.69 4.30
CA SER A 50 16.14 -0.38 3.63
C SER A 50 17.15 -1.52 3.77
N ALA A 51 17.25 -2.12 4.96
CA ALA A 51 18.16 -3.24 5.24
C ALA A 51 17.85 -4.50 4.41
N LEU A 52 16.61 -4.66 3.92
CA LEU A 52 16.24 -5.76 3.02
C LEU A 52 16.82 -5.59 1.60
N GLY A 53 17.35 -4.41 1.25
CA GLY A 53 17.97 -4.14 -0.04
C GLY A 53 16.98 -4.15 -1.20
N LEU A 54 17.36 -4.79 -2.31
CA LEU A 54 16.51 -4.88 -3.49
C LEU A 54 15.39 -5.91 -3.26
N LEU A 55 14.15 -5.46 -3.40
CA LEU A 55 12.93 -6.22 -3.19
C LEU A 55 12.23 -6.50 -4.51
N THR A 56 11.44 -7.57 -4.54
CA THR A 56 10.49 -7.84 -5.62
C THR A 56 9.10 -8.15 -5.10
N PHE A 57 8.09 -7.69 -5.83
CA PHE A 57 6.70 -7.98 -5.51
C PHE A 57 6.41 -9.46 -5.77
N CYS A 58 5.83 -10.13 -4.78
CA CYS A 58 5.39 -11.52 -4.91
C CYS A 58 3.87 -11.68 -4.80
N SER A 59 3.17 -10.71 -4.21
CA SER A 59 1.71 -10.73 -4.15
C SER A 59 1.14 -9.33 -4.00
N VAL A 60 0.01 -9.05 -4.65
CA VAL A 60 -0.67 -7.74 -4.65
C VAL A 60 -2.17 -7.87 -4.79
N THR A 61 -2.97 -6.93 -4.27
CA THR A 61 -4.42 -6.92 -4.52
C THR A 61 -4.73 -6.95 -6.02
N LYS A 62 -5.67 -7.80 -6.43
CA LYS A 62 -6.15 -7.88 -7.82
C LYS A 62 -6.55 -6.51 -8.37
N GLY A 63 -6.06 -6.19 -9.56
CA GLY A 63 -6.34 -4.92 -10.23
C GLY A 63 -5.46 -3.73 -9.80
N ALA A 64 -4.52 -3.93 -8.86
CA ALA A 64 -3.52 -2.92 -8.50
C ALA A 64 -2.34 -2.84 -9.48
N LEU A 65 -2.09 -3.89 -10.26
CA LEU A 65 -1.00 -3.90 -11.24
C LEU A 65 -1.35 -3.21 -12.54
N ILE A 66 -0.37 -2.50 -13.08
CA ILE A 66 -0.43 -1.96 -14.44
C ILE A 66 -0.55 -3.13 -15.43
N PRO A 67 -1.46 -3.09 -16.41
CA PRO A 67 -1.60 -4.14 -17.41
C PRO A 67 -0.29 -4.41 -18.17
N GLY A 68 0.03 -5.70 -18.32
CA GLY A 68 1.21 -6.17 -19.06
C GLY A 68 2.52 -6.15 -18.26
N VAL A 69 2.50 -5.83 -16.97
CA VAL A 69 3.64 -6.01 -16.07
C VAL A 69 4.02 -7.50 -15.99
N LYS A 70 5.33 -7.76 -16.04
CA LYS A 70 5.96 -9.06 -15.81
C LYS A 70 6.32 -9.19 -14.33
N CYS A 71 7.16 -8.29 -13.83
CA CYS A 71 7.59 -8.25 -12.45
C CYS A 71 7.81 -6.79 -12.00
N VAL A 72 7.85 -6.58 -10.69
CA VAL A 72 8.05 -5.26 -10.08
C VAL A 72 9.15 -5.35 -9.04
N GLU A 73 9.99 -4.33 -9.01
CA GLU A 73 11.04 -4.14 -8.02
C GLU A 73 10.74 -2.97 -7.11
N GLY A 74 11.24 -3.06 -5.89
CA GLY A 74 11.23 -2.01 -4.90
C GLY A 74 12.60 -1.89 -4.24
N SER A 75 12.99 -0.69 -3.84
CA SER A 75 14.02 -0.49 -2.83
C SER A 75 13.67 0.75 -2.01
N VAL A 76 14.20 0.80 -0.79
CA VAL A 76 14.11 1.97 0.09
C VAL A 76 15.54 2.38 0.45
N ASP A 77 15.89 3.62 0.15
CA ASP A 77 17.18 4.16 0.50
C ASP A 77 17.35 4.25 2.03
N PRO A 78 18.57 4.26 2.56
CA PRO A 78 18.79 4.45 4.00
C PRO A 78 18.10 5.73 4.49
N PRO A 79 17.28 5.66 5.56
CA PRO A 79 16.54 6.83 6.01
C PRO A 79 17.48 7.90 6.59
N HIS A 80 17.12 9.16 6.35
CA HIS A 80 17.70 10.31 7.03
C HIS A 80 16.64 10.94 7.94
N ASN A 81 16.91 10.98 9.24
CA ASN A 81 15.94 11.25 10.31
C ASN A 81 14.80 10.21 10.31
N ASN A 82 13.66 10.53 9.73
CA ASN A 82 12.48 9.68 9.63
C ASN A 82 11.96 9.56 8.20
N SER A 83 12.75 9.97 7.21
CA SER A 83 12.35 9.96 5.81
C SER A 83 13.35 9.20 4.93
N ALA A 84 12.85 8.56 3.89
CA ALA A 84 13.64 7.84 2.90
C ALA A 84 13.02 8.00 1.51
N GLU A 85 13.83 7.82 0.47
CA GLU A 85 13.33 7.67 -0.89
C GLU A 85 13.04 6.20 -1.18
N ALA A 86 11.91 5.92 -1.81
CA ALA A 86 11.51 4.61 -2.26
C ALA A 86 11.43 4.59 -3.79
N HIS A 87 12.01 3.55 -4.37
CA HIS A 87 12.11 3.39 -5.82
C HIS A 87 11.33 2.16 -6.24
N VAL A 88 10.39 2.33 -7.17
CA VAL A 88 9.59 1.22 -7.71
C VAL A 88 9.78 1.14 -9.21
N LYS A 89 10.20 -0.02 -9.71
CA LYS A 89 10.46 -0.24 -11.12
C LYS A 89 9.60 -1.36 -11.69
N PHE A 90 8.84 -1.05 -12.74
CA PHE A 90 7.92 -1.96 -13.40
C PHE A 90 8.52 -2.49 -14.70
N TYR A 91 8.73 -3.80 -14.79
CA TYR A 91 9.15 -4.47 -16.01
C TYR A 91 7.94 -5.05 -16.72
N PHE A 92 7.89 -4.94 -18.05
CA PHE A 92 6.76 -5.40 -18.84
C PHE A 92 7.07 -6.70 -19.58
N LYS A 93 6.03 -7.49 -19.86
CA LYS A 93 6.15 -8.75 -20.63
C LYS A 93 6.64 -8.52 -22.06
N LYS A 94 6.34 -7.36 -22.65
CA LYS A 94 6.85 -6.95 -23.97
C LYS A 94 8.27 -6.37 -23.80
N PRO A 95 9.33 -7.03 -24.34
CA PRO A 95 10.71 -6.60 -24.11
C PRO A 95 11.04 -5.21 -24.68
N SER A 96 10.33 -4.78 -25.73
CA SER A 96 10.50 -3.46 -26.34
C SER A 96 9.94 -2.30 -25.50
N ARG A 97 9.17 -2.60 -24.45
CA ARG A 97 8.62 -1.57 -23.57
C ARG A 97 9.62 -1.28 -22.45
N VAL A 98 10.14 -0.05 -22.45
CA VAL A 98 11.06 0.45 -21.42
C VAL A 98 10.41 0.31 -20.04
N PRO A 99 11.17 -0.13 -19.01
CA PRO A 99 10.67 -0.16 -17.64
C PRO A 99 10.19 1.22 -17.18
N VAL A 100 9.09 1.25 -16.44
CA VAL A 100 8.60 2.47 -15.80
C VAL A 100 9.20 2.57 -14.40
N VAL A 101 9.76 3.71 -14.05
CA VAL A 101 10.28 3.99 -12.71
C VAL A 101 9.36 5.00 -12.04
N LYS A 102 9.02 4.74 -10.77
CA LYS A 102 8.32 5.67 -9.89
C LYS A 102 9.14 5.85 -8.62
N ASN A 103 9.38 7.10 -8.26
CA ASN A 103 10.05 7.47 -7.02
C ASN A 103 9.04 8.06 -6.06
N TYR A 104 9.22 7.79 -4.78
CA TYR A 104 8.38 8.27 -3.72
C TYR A 104 9.21 8.71 -2.53
N THR A 105 8.83 9.83 -1.91
CA THR A 105 9.35 10.19 -0.59
C THR A 105 8.48 9.54 0.48
N GLN A 106 9.08 8.75 1.35
CA GLN A 106 8.43 8.08 2.47
C GLN A 106 8.81 8.77 3.79
N CYS A 107 7.83 9.05 4.65
CA CYS A 107 8.02 9.65 5.97
C CYS A 107 7.41 8.73 7.04
N ALA A 108 8.25 8.09 7.84
CA ALA A 108 7.85 7.24 8.93
C ALA A 108 7.06 8.01 9.99
N GLN A 109 5.97 7.38 10.43
CA GLN A 109 5.14 7.77 11.55
C GLN A 109 5.14 6.63 12.57
N GLU A 110 4.34 6.75 13.62
CA GLU A 110 4.26 5.72 14.66
C GLU A 110 3.60 4.42 14.16
N LYS A 111 3.89 3.30 14.83
CA LYS A 111 3.16 2.01 14.70
C LYS A 111 3.11 1.43 13.28
N GLY A 112 4.12 1.73 12.47
CA GLY A 112 4.30 1.16 11.14
C GLY A 112 3.48 1.89 10.10
N TYR A 113 2.97 3.07 10.43
CA TYR A 113 2.36 3.96 9.48
C TYR A 113 3.44 4.80 8.78
N VAL A 114 3.37 4.90 7.47
CA VAL A 114 4.25 5.72 6.63
C VAL A 114 3.40 6.56 5.69
N LYS A 115 3.71 7.85 5.60
CA LYS A 115 3.19 8.73 4.55
C LYS A 115 4.11 8.64 3.35
N GLU A 116 3.57 8.35 2.18
CA GLU A 116 4.31 8.24 0.93
C GLU A 116 3.81 9.30 -0.05
N TYR A 117 4.73 10.04 -0.66
CA TYR A 117 4.42 11.12 -1.60
C TYR A 117 5.05 10.82 -2.95
N ASP A 118 4.27 10.95 -4.03
CA ASP A 118 4.84 10.93 -5.38
C ASP A 118 5.38 12.30 -5.81
N ALA A 119 5.95 12.36 -7.02
CA ALA A 119 6.48 13.59 -7.60
C ALA A 119 5.41 14.70 -7.80
N SER A 120 4.12 14.34 -7.86
CA SER A 120 3.00 15.27 -7.94
C SER A 120 2.46 15.67 -6.56
N LYS A 121 3.11 15.23 -5.48
CA LYS A 121 2.72 15.43 -4.07
C LYS A 121 1.40 14.76 -3.71
N ASN A 122 0.96 13.75 -4.46
CA ASN A 122 -0.16 12.92 -4.05
C ASN A 122 0.25 12.11 -2.82
N LEU A 123 -0.60 12.13 -1.80
CA LEU A 123 -0.37 11.39 -0.55
C LEU A 123 -0.95 9.98 -0.64
N TYR A 124 -0.13 9.02 -0.24
CA TYR A 124 -0.50 7.63 -0.01
C TYR A 124 -0.19 7.26 1.45
N ASN A 125 -1.09 6.52 2.08
CA ASN A 125 -0.96 6.07 3.45
C ASN A 125 -0.61 4.59 3.46
N LEU A 126 0.58 4.24 3.94
CA LEU A 126 1.06 2.85 4.03
C LEU A 126 0.99 2.39 5.48
N TYR A 127 0.32 1.27 5.70
CA TYR A 127 0.19 0.61 7.00
C TYR A 127 0.92 -0.73 6.92
N PHE A 128 2.12 -0.78 7.47
CA PHE A 128 2.96 -1.97 7.45
C PHE A 128 2.51 -2.98 8.51
N ILE A 129 2.50 -4.24 8.11
CA ILE A 129 2.30 -5.40 8.99
C ILE A 129 3.69 -5.97 9.22
N ASN A 130 4.20 -5.90 10.44
CA ASN A 130 5.58 -6.30 10.72
C ASN A 130 5.70 -7.84 10.70
N ILE A 131 6.52 -8.29 9.76
CA ILE A 131 6.91 -9.66 9.50
C ILE A 131 8.37 -9.62 9.09
N TYR A 132 9.22 -10.30 9.84
CA TYR A 132 10.66 -10.27 9.62
C TYR A 132 11.03 -10.82 8.24
N GLY A 133 12.03 -10.22 7.59
CA GLY A 133 12.60 -10.70 6.34
C GLY A 133 11.84 -10.32 5.06
N ILE A 134 10.67 -9.67 5.16
CA ILE A 134 9.88 -9.23 4.01
C ILE A 134 9.23 -7.87 4.26
N VAL A 135 8.64 -7.29 3.23
CA VAL A 135 7.76 -6.12 3.34
C VAL A 135 6.31 -6.54 3.11
N CYS A 136 5.44 -6.25 4.07
CA CYS A 136 4.02 -6.56 4.04
C CYS A 136 3.23 -5.30 4.42
N TYR A 137 2.42 -4.76 3.52
CA TYR A 137 1.69 -3.52 3.81
C TYR A 137 0.33 -3.43 3.11
N TYR A 138 -0.51 -2.56 3.66
CA TYR A 138 -1.71 -2.03 3.02
C TYR A 138 -1.49 -0.55 2.72
N ARG A 139 -1.65 -0.16 1.46
CA ARG A 139 -1.62 1.23 1.00
C ARG A 139 -3.03 1.70 0.68
N CYS A 140 -3.40 2.86 1.18
CA CYS A 140 -4.65 3.52 0.85
C CYS A 140 -4.45 5.01 0.57
N ILE A 141 -5.51 5.66 0.10
CA ILE A 141 -5.50 7.07 -0.31
C ILE A 141 -6.60 7.80 0.44
N GLU A 142 -6.33 9.04 0.86
CA GLU A 142 -7.36 9.94 1.36
C GLU A 142 -7.64 10.98 0.26
N GLY A 143 -8.79 10.86 -0.40
CA GLY A 143 -9.22 11.77 -1.47
C GLY A 143 -9.05 11.24 -2.90
N GLU A 144 -9.41 12.05 -3.89
CA GLU A 144 -9.37 11.67 -5.30
C GLU A 144 -7.96 11.78 -5.88
N VAL A 145 -7.21 10.68 -5.85
CA VAL A 145 -6.01 10.52 -6.69
C VAL A 145 -6.42 9.78 -7.95
N LYS A 146 -6.29 10.46 -9.10
CA LYS A 146 -6.81 10.04 -10.41
C LYS A 146 -6.47 8.60 -10.82
N ASP A 147 -5.32 8.09 -10.40
CA ASP A 147 -4.82 6.75 -10.74
C ASP A 147 -4.51 5.89 -9.51
N GLY A 148 -5.07 6.26 -8.36
CA GLY A 148 -4.78 5.65 -7.08
C GLY A 148 -5.91 4.76 -6.60
N LYS A 149 -5.57 3.53 -6.20
CA LYS A 149 -6.49 2.61 -5.53
C LYS A 149 -5.84 2.04 -4.28
N ASP A 150 -6.68 1.65 -3.35
CA ASP A 150 -6.28 0.86 -2.21
C ASP A 150 -5.79 -0.52 -2.64
N PHE A 151 -4.64 -0.93 -2.11
CA PHE A 151 -4.11 -2.27 -2.32
C PHE A 151 -3.25 -2.71 -1.16
N ALA A 152 -3.12 -4.02 -1.01
CA ALA A 152 -2.07 -4.61 -0.19
C ALA A 152 -1.01 -5.21 -1.10
N ALA A 153 0.23 -5.24 -0.62
CA ALA A 153 1.34 -5.87 -1.33
C ALA A 153 2.27 -6.59 -0.35
N ILE A 154 2.93 -7.60 -0.91
CA ILE A 154 3.97 -8.41 -0.27
C ILE A 154 5.19 -8.35 -1.18
N LEU A 155 6.30 -7.86 -0.64
CA LEU A 155 7.58 -7.84 -1.33
C LEU A 155 8.59 -8.65 -0.52
N LYS A 156 9.48 -9.35 -1.22
CA LYS A 156 10.56 -10.15 -0.63
C LYS A 156 11.92 -9.76 -1.22
N PRO A 157 13.03 -9.91 -0.49
CA PRO A 157 14.36 -9.60 -1.00
C PRO A 157 14.71 -10.50 -2.18
N VAL A 158 15.27 -9.92 -3.24
CA VAL A 158 15.63 -10.66 -4.45
C VAL A 158 16.75 -11.67 -4.19
N SER A 159 17.70 -11.32 -3.32
CA SER A 159 18.85 -12.16 -2.96
C SER A 159 18.50 -13.41 -2.17
N THR A 160 17.39 -13.39 -1.43
CA THR A 160 16.95 -14.48 -0.53
C THR A 160 15.56 -15.00 -0.89
N GLN A 161 15.04 -14.66 -2.07
CA GLN A 161 13.63 -14.84 -2.41
C GLN A 161 13.11 -16.29 -2.38
N ASP A 162 14.00 -17.26 -2.48
CA ASP A 162 13.68 -18.70 -2.51
C ASP A 162 14.08 -19.41 -1.20
N GLN A 163 14.57 -18.68 -0.19
CA GLN A 163 14.90 -19.24 1.12
C GLN A 163 13.62 -19.62 1.89
N PRO A 164 13.59 -20.77 2.59
CA PRO A 164 12.41 -21.26 3.31
C PRO A 164 11.81 -20.22 4.26
N GLU A 165 12.64 -19.51 5.03
CA GLU A 165 12.23 -18.49 5.98
C GLU A 165 11.50 -17.31 5.31
N VAL A 166 11.90 -16.93 4.09
CA VAL A 166 11.23 -15.87 3.32
C VAL A 166 9.88 -16.36 2.79
N LEU A 167 9.79 -17.63 2.38
CA LEU A 167 8.53 -18.23 1.92
C LEU A 167 7.52 -18.37 3.07
N GLU A 168 7.99 -18.75 4.26
CA GLU A 168 7.18 -18.80 5.49
C GLU A 168 6.67 -17.40 5.87
N ALA A 169 7.53 -16.38 5.83
CA ALA A 169 7.16 -15.00 6.06
C ALA A 169 6.08 -14.51 5.07
N VAL A 170 6.20 -14.85 3.77
CA VAL A 170 5.18 -14.53 2.76
C VAL A 170 3.85 -15.20 3.09
N ALA A 171 3.86 -16.47 3.51
CA ALA A 171 2.65 -17.18 3.92
C ALA A 171 2.00 -16.54 5.16
N GLU A 172 2.81 -16.13 6.14
CA GLU A 172 2.35 -15.39 7.32
C GLU A 172 1.70 -14.05 6.92
N CYS A 173 2.30 -13.31 5.99
CA CYS A 173 1.74 -12.06 5.49
C CYS A 173 0.39 -12.28 4.83
N LYS A 174 0.26 -13.28 3.95
CA LYS A 174 -1.03 -13.64 3.34
C LYS A 174 -2.10 -13.96 4.41
N LYS A 175 -1.73 -14.69 5.47
CA LYS A 175 -2.63 -14.99 6.60
C LYS A 175 -3.06 -13.73 7.36
N LYS A 176 -2.12 -12.83 7.68
CA LYS A 176 -2.39 -11.58 8.39
C LYS A 176 -3.25 -10.62 7.54
N LEU A 177 -2.95 -10.49 6.24
CA LEU A 177 -3.75 -9.73 5.28
C LEU A 177 -5.20 -10.23 5.22
N LYS A 178 -5.40 -11.56 5.17
CA LYS A 178 -6.73 -12.16 5.23
C LYS A 178 -7.46 -11.84 6.54
N ALA A 179 -6.77 -11.89 7.69
CA ALA A 179 -7.36 -11.59 9.00
C ALA A 179 -7.83 -10.12 9.12
N VAL A 180 -7.12 -9.18 8.47
CA VAL A 180 -7.54 -7.77 8.43
C VAL A 180 -8.65 -7.48 7.42
N GLY A 181 -8.99 -8.45 6.55
CA GLY A 181 -10.08 -8.36 5.59
C GLY A 181 -9.67 -8.15 4.14
N ILE A 182 -8.39 -8.41 3.80
CA ILE A 182 -7.89 -8.38 2.42
C ILE A 182 -7.89 -9.81 1.88
N THR A 183 -8.84 -10.15 1.01
CA THR A 183 -9.09 -11.53 0.57
C THR A 183 -8.65 -11.84 -0.87
N GLU A 184 -8.09 -10.87 -1.59
CA GLU A 184 -7.76 -11.02 -3.02
C GLU A 184 -6.31 -10.63 -3.42
N PRO A 185 -5.27 -10.98 -2.66
CA PRO A 185 -3.91 -10.85 -3.17
C PRO A 185 -3.67 -11.91 -4.26
N ILE A 186 -3.31 -11.48 -5.46
CA ILE A 186 -2.84 -12.32 -6.57
C ILE A 186 -1.34 -12.41 -6.55
N ASP A 187 -0.80 -13.56 -6.93
CA ASP A 187 0.65 -13.73 -7.03
C ASP A 187 1.21 -13.01 -8.26
N VAL A 188 2.41 -12.48 -8.09
CA VAL A 188 3.16 -11.74 -9.11
C VAL A 188 4.46 -12.49 -9.32
N ASP A 189 4.86 -12.66 -10.58
CA ASP A 189 6.15 -13.27 -10.89
C ASP A 189 7.26 -12.39 -10.28
N PRO A 190 8.10 -12.93 -9.38
CA PRO A 190 9.18 -12.15 -8.83
C PRO A 190 10.23 -11.87 -9.91
N CYS A 191 10.90 -10.72 -9.80
CA CYS A 191 12.06 -10.45 -10.62
C CYS A 191 13.21 -11.40 -10.22
N LYS A 192 13.84 -12.01 -11.22
CA LYS A 192 14.97 -12.92 -11.08
C LYS A 192 16.15 -12.36 -11.87
N TYR A 193 17.33 -12.41 -11.27
CA TYR A 193 18.62 -12.03 -11.86
C TYR A 193 19.54 -13.23 -11.89
#